data_AF-A0AAX4KCY3-F1
#
_entry.id   AF-A0AAX4KCY3-F1
#
_cell.length_a   1.000
_cell.length_b   1.000
_cell.length_c   1.000
_cell.angle_alpha   90.00
_cell.angle_beta   90.00
_cell.angle_gamma   90.00
#
_symmetry.space_group_name_H-M   'P 1'
#
loop_
_entity.id
_entity.type
_entity.pdbx_description
1 polymer ?
#
loop_
_entity_poly.entity_id
_entity_poly.type
_entity_poly.pdbx_seq_one_letter_code
_entity_poly.pdbx_strand_id
1 'polypeptide(L)'
;MPSITSDLDLEKHYRSYIDAINTITSLPSSVLDRYLGEKIINHNDRALSPEQYHQLIIPKSVFKVEDVVTSVGDRRVASRLEIALGDGTGRVVKEHVFYLFDENWRIVRVWSMVEGL
;
A
#
# COMPACT_ATOMS: atom_id res chain seq x y z
N MET A 1 -18.00 -0.66 -6.11
CA MET A 1 -16.64 -1.22 -5.94
C MET A 1 -16.00 -1.35 -7.32
N PRO A 2 -14.66 -1.23 -7.45
CA PRO A 2 -14.02 -1.34 -8.75
C PRO A 2 -14.25 -2.73 -9.35
N SER A 3 -14.55 -2.78 -10.65
CA SER A 3 -14.67 -4.03 -11.41
C SER A 3 -13.27 -4.44 -11.86
N ILE A 4 -12.54 -5.16 -11.01
CA ILE A 4 -11.21 -5.67 -11.34
C ILE A 4 -11.37 -7.08 -11.92
N THR A 5 -11.10 -7.21 -13.23
CA THR A 5 -11.25 -8.47 -13.96
C THR A 5 -9.97 -8.86 -14.70
N SER A 6 -8.94 -8.01 -14.68
CA SER A 6 -7.65 -8.25 -15.32
C SER A 6 -6.48 -7.70 -14.49
N ASP A 7 -5.28 -8.24 -14.74
CA ASP A 7 -4.04 -7.79 -14.10
C ASP A 7 -3.79 -6.28 -14.28
N LEU A 8 -4.19 -5.74 -15.44
CA LEU A 8 -4.13 -4.31 -15.73
C LEU A 8 -5.10 -3.49 -14.85
N ASP A 9 -6.29 -4.01 -14.56
CA ASP A 9 -7.24 -3.32 -13.66
C ASP A 9 -6.73 -3.33 -12.22
N LEU A 10 -6.13 -4.44 -11.78
CA LEU A 10 -5.53 -4.54 -10.45
C LEU A 10 -4.33 -3.60 -10.32
N GLU A 11 -3.51 -3.47 -11.36
CA GLU A 11 -2.40 -2.51 -11.38
C GLU A 11 -2.92 -1.07 -11.25
N LYS A 12 -3.96 -0.68 -12.01
CA LYS A 12 -4.58 0.65 -11.90
C LYS A 12 -5.16 0.92 -10.53
N HIS A 13 -5.83 -0.07 -9.93
CA HIS A 13 -6.35 0.01 -8.57
C HIS A 13 -5.22 0.20 -7.55
N TYR A 14 -4.13 -0.57 -7.67
CA TYR A 14 -2.96 -0.43 -6.82
C TYR A 14 -2.28 0.95 -6.99
N ARG A 15 -2.12 1.45 -8.21
CA ARG A 15 -1.57 2.80 -8.44
C ARG A 15 -2.47 3.89 -7.85
N SER A 16 -3.79 3.72 -7.93
CA SER A 16 -4.75 4.64 -7.28
C SER A 16 -4.63 4.62 -5.75
N TYR A 17 -4.28 3.47 -5.17
CA TYR A 17 -3.95 3.36 -3.74
C TYR A 17 -2.66 4.14 -3.41
N ILE A 18 -1.60 3.99 -4.21
CA ILE A 18 -0.35 4.76 -4.03
C ILE A 18 -0.59 6.27 -4.18
N ASP A 19 -1.38 6.68 -5.18
CA ASP A 19 -1.76 8.09 -5.34
C ASP A 19 -2.52 8.61 -4.13
N ALA A 20 -3.41 7.80 -3.54
CA ALA A 20 -4.11 8.16 -2.31
C ALA A 20 -3.13 8.32 -1.12
N ILE A 21 -2.15 7.43 -0.96
CA ILE A 21 -1.11 7.57 0.08
C ILE A 21 -0.36 8.89 -0.08
N ASN A 22 -0.01 9.26 -1.31
CA ASN A 22 0.72 10.50 -1.61
C ASN A 22 -0.05 11.78 -1.26
N THR A 23 -1.35 11.71 -0.99
CA THR A 23 -2.14 12.86 -0.52
C THR A 23 -2.10 13.07 1.00
N ILE A 24 -1.50 12.15 1.76
CA ILE A 24 -1.50 12.19 3.22
C ILE A 24 -0.49 13.24 3.70
N THR A 25 -1.00 14.40 4.14
CA THR A 25 -0.19 15.49 4.70
C THR A 25 -0.19 15.55 6.24
N SER A 26 -1.13 14.86 6.88
CA SER A 26 -1.26 14.70 8.33
C SER A 26 -2.03 13.42 8.69
N LEU A 27 -1.95 13.00 9.96
CA LEU A 27 -2.73 11.90 10.54
C LEU A 27 -3.65 12.43 11.67
N PRO A 28 -4.81 11.78 11.92
CA PRO A 28 -5.35 10.63 11.20
C PRO A 28 -5.85 11.02 9.80
N SER A 29 -5.82 10.06 8.87
CA SER A 29 -6.37 10.19 7.52
C SER A 29 -7.29 9.01 7.26
N SER A 30 -8.39 9.22 6.54
CA SER A 30 -9.33 8.17 6.10
C SER A 30 -9.20 7.85 4.61
N VAL A 31 -8.23 8.45 3.92
CA VAL A 31 -8.11 8.35 2.46
C VAL A 31 -7.91 6.90 2.00
N LEU A 32 -7.32 6.07 2.87
CA LEU A 32 -7.03 4.67 2.60
C LEU A 32 -8.16 3.71 2.97
N ASP A 33 -9.20 4.13 3.70
CA ASP A 33 -10.27 3.25 4.21
C ASP A 33 -10.90 2.38 3.12
N ARG A 34 -11.08 2.96 1.93
CA ARG A 34 -11.66 2.26 0.77
C ARG A 34 -10.79 1.12 0.23
N TYR A 35 -9.49 1.12 0.54
CA TYR A 35 -8.50 0.17 0.06
C TYR A 35 -8.15 -0.89 1.11
N LEU A 36 -8.57 -0.73 2.37
CA LEU A 36 -8.21 -1.62 3.47
C LEU A 36 -9.35 -2.56 3.85
N GLY A 37 -9.00 -3.77 4.28
CA GLY A 37 -9.96 -4.72 4.86
C GLY A 37 -10.56 -4.16 6.14
N GLU A 38 -11.85 -4.43 6.39
CA GLU A 38 -12.63 -3.73 7.42
C GLU A 38 -12.23 -4.02 8.87
N LYS A 39 -11.50 -5.12 9.13
CA LYS A 39 -11.26 -5.59 10.50
C LYS A 39 -9.79 -5.70 10.85
N ILE A 40 -9.02 -6.45 10.06
CA ILE A 40 -7.63 -6.76 10.36
C ILE A 40 -6.84 -6.75 9.06
N ILE A 41 -5.70 -6.06 9.10
CA ILE A 41 -4.65 -6.11 8.09
C ILE A 41 -3.45 -6.80 8.74
N ASN A 42 -2.96 -7.88 8.14
CA ASN A 42 -1.73 -8.51 8.59
C ASN A 42 -0.54 -7.82 7.89
N HIS A 43 0.28 -7.07 8.63
CA HIS A 43 1.49 -6.41 8.12
C HIS A 43 2.73 -7.04 8.76
N ASN A 44 3.58 -7.71 7.96
CA ASN A 44 4.77 -8.43 8.44
C ASN A 44 4.49 -9.32 9.67
N ASP A 45 3.43 -10.12 9.58
CA ASP A 45 2.93 -11.04 10.61
C ASP A 45 2.37 -10.37 11.88
N ARG A 46 2.19 -9.05 11.86
CA ARG A 46 1.46 -8.29 12.88
C ARG A 46 0.04 -7.98 12.43
N ALA A 47 -0.95 -8.36 13.24
CA ALA A 47 -2.34 -7.97 13.04
C ALA A 47 -2.54 -6.50 13.47
N LEU A 48 -3.10 -5.68 12.56
CA LEU A 48 -3.37 -4.26 12.76
C LEU A 48 -4.83 -3.95 12.41
N SER A 49 -5.46 -3.04 13.17
CA SER A 49 -6.69 -2.38 12.70
C SER A 49 -6.35 -1.41 11.54
N PRO A 50 -7.34 -1.00 10.73
CA PRO A 50 -7.13 0.04 9.72
C PRO A 50 -6.49 1.31 10.27
N GLU A 51 -6.94 1.79 11.43
CA GLU A 51 -6.39 2.98 12.07
C GLU A 51 -4.92 2.80 12.46
N GLN A 52 -4.55 1.60 12.97
CA GLN A 52 -3.16 1.29 13.31
C GLN A 52 -2.28 1.18 12.05
N TYR A 53 -2.81 0.62 10.97
CA TYR A 53 -2.11 0.54 9.69
C TYR A 53 -1.81 1.94 9.14
N HIS A 54 -2.75 2.89 9.28
CA HIS A 54 -2.51 4.29 8.86
C HIS A 54 -1.34 4.95 9.60
N GLN A 55 -1.12 4.59 10.87
CA GLN A 55 -0.01 5.14 11.65
C GLN A 55 1.36 4.69 11.15
N LEU A 56 1.44 3.70 10.25
CA LEU A 56 2.71 3.30 9.64
C LEU A 56 3.18 4.29 8.56
N ILE A 57 2.28 5.14 8.05
CA ILE A 57 2.61 6.12 7.02
C ILE A 57 3.21 7.37 7.66
N ILE A 58 4.42 7.74 7.20
CA ILE A 58 5.01 9.03 7.55
C ILE A 58 4.34 10.12 6.67
N PRO A 59 3.64 11.10 7.26
CA PRO A 59 2.97 12.14 6.47
C PRO A 59 3.92 12.92 5.57
N LYS A 60 3.43 13.39 4.42
CA LYS A 60 4.19 14.11 3.38
C LYS A 60 5.27 13.27 2.68
N SER A 61 5.32 11.96 2.92
CA SER A 61 6.16 11.07 2.13
C SER A 61 5.63 10.96 0.70
N VAL A 62 6.53 10.78 -0.26
CA VAL A 62 6.20 10.58 -1.67
C VAL A 62 6.64 9.19 -2.08
N PHE A 63 5.67 8.37 -2.45
CA PHE A 63 5.81 7.00 -2.90
C PHE A 63 5.75 6.96 -4.43
N LYS A 64 6.76 6.33 -5.05
CA LYS A 64 6.86 6.14 -6.49
C LYS A 64 6.97 4.64 -6.78
N VAL A 65 6.09 4.13 -7.64
CA VAL A 65 6.15 2.75 -8.13
C VAL A 65 7.23 2.65 -9.20
N GLU A 66 8.33 1.95 -8.89
CA GLU A 66 9.42 1.68 -9.84
C GLU A 66 9.10 0.46 -10.70
N ASP A 67 8.54 -0.59 -10.09
CA ASP A 67 8.11 -1.81 -10.78
C ASP A 67 6.88 -2.39 -10.08
N VAL A 68 6.03 -3.09 -10.84
CA VAL A 68 4.82 -3.71 -10.33
C VAL A 68 4.45 -4.95 -11.13
N VAL A 69 4.09 -6.00 -10.41
CA VAL A 69 3.55 -7.25 -10.96
C VAL A 69 2.24 -7.54 -10.26
N THR A 70 1.21 -7.87 -11.04
CA THR A 70 -0.14 -8.15 -10.55
C THR A 70 -0.58 -9.54 -10.98
N SER A 71 -1.38 -10.18 -10.12
CA SER A 71 -2.09 -11.43 -10.43
C SER A 71 -3.51 -11.33 -9.87
N VAL A 72 -4.49 -11.15 -10.75
CA VAL A 72 -5.91 -11.13 -10.39
C VAL A 72 -6.38 -12.51 -9.93
N GLY A 73 -5.89 -13.58 -10.55
CA GLY A 73 -6.21 -14.95 -10.15
C GLY A 73 -5.82 -15.25 -8.71
N ASP A 74 -4.66 -14.75 -8.28
CA ASP A 74 -4.17 -14.91 -6.90
C ASP A 74 -4.58 -13.76 -5.96
N ARG A 75 -5.17 -12.69 -6.50
CA ARG A 75 -5.46 -11.42 -5.81
C ARG A 75 -4.22 -10.85 -5.13
N ARG A 76 -3.13 -10.74 -5.88
CA ARG A 76 -1.84 -10.28 -5.37
C ARG A 76 -1.24 -9.16 -6.18
N VAL A 77 -0.49 -8.31 -5.49
CA VAL A 77 0.41 -7.32 -6.09
C VAL A 77 1.78 -7.49 -5.44
N ALA A 78 2.82 -7.51 -6.25
CA ALA A 78 4.19 -7.29 -5.81
C ALA A 78 4.66 -5.97 -6.44
N SER A 79 5.31 -5.11 -5.66
CA SER A 79 5.73 -3.79 -6.11
C SER A 79 7.07 -3.43 -5.50
N ARG A 80 7.88 -2.74 -6.29
CA ARG A 80 9.08 -2.07 -5.82
C ARG A 80 8.78 -0.58 -5.73
N LEU A 81 8.92 -0.03 -4.54
CA LEU A 81 8.66 1.37 -4.25
C LEU A 81 9.96 2.12 -3.97
N GLU A 82 10.05 3.33 -4.50
CA GLU A 82 10.99 4.36 -4.04
C GLU A 82 10.19 5.38 -3.21
N ILE A 83 10.63 5.66 -1.99
CA ILE A 83 9.90 6.48 -1.03
C ILE A 83 10.82 7.60 -0.56
N ALA A 84 10.47 8.84 -0.91
CA ALA A 84 11.06 10.02 -0.29
C ALA A 84 10.33 10.29 1.03
N LEU A 85 11.04 10.20 2.16
CA LEU A 85 10.43 10.31 3.48
C LEU A 85 10.04 11.74 3.82
N GLY A 86 8.81 11.93 4.29
CA GLY A 86 8.26 13.20 4.76
C GLY A 86 8.71 13.61 6.17
N ASP A 87 9.72 12.95 6.73
CA ASP A 87 10.27 13.19 8.08
C ASP A 87 11.19 14.43 8.16
N GLY A 88 11.38 15.13 7.04
CA GLY A 88 12.23 16.31 6.93
C GLY A 88 13.72 16.02 6.75
N THR A 89 14.13 14.75 6.72
CA THR A 89 15.54 14.36 6.55
C THR A 89 15.99 14.37 5.09
N GLY A 90 15.05 14.37 4.14
CA GLY A 90 15.33 14.22 2.71
C GLY A 90 15.80 12.81 2.31
N ARG A 91 15.69 11.83 3.22
CA ARG A 91 16.06 10.44 2.94
C ARG A 91 15.13 9.81 1.92
N VAL A 92 15.73 9.03 1.02
CA VAL A 92 15.01 8.15 0.08
C VAL A 92 15.30 6.72 0.48
N VAL A 93 14.24 5.90 0.59
CA VAL A 93 14.33 4.47 0.84
C VAL A 93 13.71 3.71 -0.33
N LYS A 94 14.17 2.49 -0.56
CA LYS A 94 13.54 1.56 -1.49
C LYS A 94 12.99 0.38 -0.74
N GLU A 95 11.81 -0.09 -1.11
CA GLU A 95 11.21 -1.28 -0.51
C GLU A 95 10.57 -2.18 -1.54
N HIS A 96 10.60 -3.47 -1.25
CA HIS A 96 9.75 -4.45 -1.92
C HIS A 96 8.54 -4.69 -1.04
N VAL A 97 7.35 -4.61 -1.62
CA VAL A 97 6.09 -4.79 -0.91
C VAL A 97 5.16 -5.72 -1.68
N PHE A 98 4.46 -6.57 -0.93
CA PHE A 98 3.60 -7.62 -1.43
C PHE A 98 2.25 -7.51 -0.74
N TYR A 99 1.19 -7.41 -1.52
CA TYR A 99 -0.18 -7.25 -1.04
C TYR A 99 -1.01 -8.48 -1.40
N LEU A 100 -1.89 -8.87 -0.48
CA LEU A 100 -3.00 -9.79 -0.72
C LEU A 100 -4.31 -9.04 -0.56
N PHE A 101 -5.22 -9.23 -1.51
CA PHE A 101 -6.53 -8.60 -1.54
C PHE A 101 -7.66 -9.60 -1.25
N ASP A 102 -8.74 -9.12 -0.64
CA ASP A 102 -9.97 -9.89 -0.45
C ASP A 102 -10.86 -9.91 -1.70
N GLU A 103 -12.07 -10.47 -1.59
CA GLU A 103 -13.08 -10.52 -2.67
C GLU A 103 -13.57 -9.13 -3.11
N ASN A 104 -13.38 -8.11 -2.27
CA ASN A 104 -13.76 -6.73 -2.51
C ASN A 104 -12.58 -5.87 -2.99
N TRP A 105 -11.44 -6.50 -3.30
CA TRP A 105 -10.20 -5.83 -3.72
C TRP A 105 -9.65 -4.87 -2.67
N ARG A 106 -9.81 -5.24 -1.39
CA ARG A 106 -9.24 -4.54 -0.23
C ARG A 106 -8.04 -5.30 0.32
N ILE A 107 -7.04 -4.57 0.73
CA ILE A 107 -5.80 -5.09 1.31
C ILE A 107 -6.10 -5.75 2.66
N VAL A 108 -5.78 -7.04 2.75
CA VAL A 108 -5.91 -7.83 3.99
C VAL A 108 -4.57 -8.34 4.51
N ARG A 109 -3.55 -8.39 3.65
CA ARG A 109 -2.18 -8.70 4.05
C ARG A 109 -1.18 -7.86 3.28
N VAL A 110 -0.13 -7.47 3.98
CA VAL A 110 1.02 -6.73 3.48
C VAL A 110 2.27 -7.39 4.02
N TRP A 111 3.23 -7.67 3.13
CA TRP A 111 4.58 -8.00 3.51
C TRP A 111 5.52 -7.00 2.86
N SER A 112 6.38 -6.35 3.63
CA SER A 112 7.28 -5.30 3.16
C SER A 112 8.69 -5.50 3.70
N MET A 113 9.67 -5.19 2.87
CA MET A 113 11.10 -5.27 3.18
C MET A 113 11.83 -4.11 2.54
N VAL A 114 12.55 -3.33 3.35
CA VAL A 114 13.38 -2.22 2.89
C VAL A 114 14.70 -2.76 2.31
N GLU A 115 15.13 -2.23 1.17
CA GLU A 115 16.42 -2.56 0.57
C GLU A 115 17.57 -2.02 1.43
N GLY A 116 18.58 -2.86 1.69
CA GLY A 116 19.82 -2.44 2.34
C GLY A 116 19.77 -2.34 3.87
N LEU A 117 18.84 -3.05 4.51
CA LEU A 117 18.90 -3.37 5.95
C LEU A 117 19.74 -4.63 6.21
#